data_AF-A0A8T3ZUG7-F1
#
_entry.id   AF-A0A8T3ZUG7-F1
#
_cell.length_a   1.000
_cell.length_b   1.000
_cell.length_c   1.000
_cell.angle_alpha   90.00
_cell.angle_beta   90.00
_cell.angle_gamma   90.00
#
_symmetry.space_group_name_H-M   'P 1'
#
loop_
_entity.id
_entity.type
_entity.pdbx_description
1 polymer ?
#
loop_
_entity_poly.entity_id
_entity_poly.type
_entity_poly.pdbx_seq_one_letter_code
_entity_poly.pdbx_strand_id
1 'polypeptide(L)'
;MDDRKLLLAVALLAAVSLGLSLLFFNKVLDGGDEGQILESGKLISEGKVVYKDVANLYSPGVFFLAAVLNSLFPSDYEIAARLAIALISVAAVAVLFLISTRLMPSPYVFIPPCLLLVWGIPFQHIISPTWPALLFQLVAVYLAVRGIEKPGGRNLLFQGVAVGAVAFFKQNMGLYTLLGIAVFHLIDAAHDAKISGKGRETRAFLEGLYKRKPFVLGVMAIPAITIAYFALNSALPDLYSSVLLRADSAHLDNCWNMPFPTLASIVPRGISLEELYRSSINSAYYAVLFLYAAAFLYAVRKRTAFGDVENKALLVIALVALFQFHMVVFPRTDRNHLLFSIPLAYVLAAFFSAKLSKRAHESRKPRDRLAGSLPLAYIALFALLGLALISYAYMPYLRGTGMTARNGLVFPATQETVDFLNSADYVNNRTAPDEKVFVAGSFATFYTLSQRYPAARYVQLFPGMTSPLEVQEEIINSVRNSRVRYAVISANDKIDRCSFADYDGRILTYLNSSFELEARFGNFTVLRKK
;
A
#
# COMPACT_ATOMS: atom_id res chain seq x y z
N MET A 1 -21.02 17.75 -15.68
CA MET A 1 -21.84 16.55 -15.90
C MET A 1 -23.04 16.70 -14.98
N ASP A 2 -24.25 16.47 -15.47
CA ASP A 2 -25.46 16.54 -14.64
C ASP A 2 -25.44 15.46 -13.53
N ASP A 3 -26.08 15.71 -12.40
CA ASP A 3 -26.04 14.89 -11.18
C ASP A 3 -26.49 13.45 -11.45
N ARG A 4 -27.50 13.26 -12.30
CA ARG A 4 -27.97 11.92 -12.69
C ARG A 4 -26.90 11.13 -13.44
N LYS A 5 -26.18 11.77 -14.36
CA LYS A 5 -25.07 11.15 -15.12
C LYS A 5 -23.88 10.87 -14.21
N LEU A 6 -23.62 11.75 -13.23
CA LEU A 6 -22.60 11.54 -12.21
C LEU A 6 -22.89 10.30 -11.36
N LEU A 7 -24.10 10.19 -10.83
CA LEU A 7 -24.53 9.05 -10.03
C LEU A 7 -24.44 7.73 -10.83
N LEU A 8 -24.90 7.73 -12.08
CA LEU A 8 -24.82 6.55 -12.94
C LEU A 8 -23.36 6.14 -13.21
N ALA A 9 -22.48 7.11 -13.47
CA ALA A 9 -21.06 6.85 -13.70
C ALA A 9 -20.38 6.27 -12.44
N VAL A 10 -20.67 6.82 -11.26
CA VAL A 10 -20.15 6.29 -9.99
C VAL A 10 -20.67 4.88 -9.75
N ALA A 11 -21.97 4.63 -9.96
CA ALA A 11 -22.56 3.30 -9.79
C ALA A 11 -21.95 2.27 -10.74
N LEU A 12 -21.72 2.62 -12.01
CA LEU A 12 -21.09 1.75 -12.98
C LEU A 12 -19.63 1.44 -12.60
N LEU A 13 -18.85 2.45 -12.23
CA LEU A 13 -17.46 2.25 -11.77
C LEU A 13 -17.40 1.39 -10.51
N ALA A 14 -18.33 1.59 -9.57
CA ALA A 14 -18.46 0.77 -8.38
C ALA A 14 -18.79 -0.68 -8.72
N ALA A 15 -19.75 -0.91 -9.62
CA ALA A 15 -20.13 -2.25 -10.06
C ALA A 15 -18.96 -2.97 -10.77
N VAL A 16 -18.23 -2.27 -11.65
CA VAL A 16 -17.05 -2.82 -12.31
C VAL A 16 -15.94 -3.12 -11.30
N SER A 17 -15.66 -2.19 -10.38
CA SER A 17 -14.67 -2.39 -9.32
C SER A 17 -15.00 -3.61 -8.46
N LEU A 18 -16.26 -3.72 -8.02
CA LEU A 18 -16.72 -4.84 -7.22
C LEU A 18 -16.67 -6.14 -8.01
N GLY A 19 -17.15 -6.14 -9.27
CA GLY A 19 -17.09 -7.32 -10.14
C GLY A 19 -15.67 -7.82 -10.34
N LEU A 20 -14.72 -6.92 -10.62
CA LEU A 20 -13.29 -7.28 -10.73
C LEU A 20 -12.74 -7.81 -9.40
N SER A 21 -13.01 -7.13 -8.28
CA SER A 21 -12.63 -7.61 -6.95
C SER A 21 -13.19 -9.01 -6.65
N LEU A 22 -14.43 -9.28 -7.02
CA LEU A 22 -15.08 -10.58 -6.84
C LEU A 22 -14.46 -11.68 -7.70
N LEU A 23 -14.06 -11.38 -8.94
CA LEU A 23 -13.30 -12.31 -9.78
C LEU A 23 -11.96 -12.71 -9.14
N PHE A 24 -11.42 -11.85 -8.28
CA PHE A 24 -10.13 -12.01 -7.63
C PHE A 24 -10.24 -12.32 -6.13
N PHE A 25 -11.46 -12.57 -5.65
CA PHE A 25 -11.78 -12.73 -4.24
C PHE A 25 -11.21 -14.02 -3.65
N ASN A 26 -11.24 -15.10 -4.42
CA ASN A 26 -10.81 -16.43 -3.98
C ASN A 26 -9.29 -16.66 -4.13
N LYS A 27 -8.49 -15.62 -4.35
CA LYS A 27 -7.03 -15.79 -4.49
C LYS A 27 -6.37 -16.28 -3.19
N VAL A 28 -5.18 -16.84 -3.37
CA VAL A 28 -4.19 -17.19 -2.35
C VAL A 28 -4.05 -16.11 -1.30
N LEU A 29 -3.99 -16.51 -0.02
CA LEU A 29 -3.37 -15.65 0.99
C LEU A 29 -1.90 -15.51 0.65
N ASP A 30 -1.44 -14.30 0.36
CA ASP A 30 0.00 -14.07 0.28
C ASP A 30 0.65 -14.64 1.55
N GLY A 31 1.55 -15.61 1.37
CA GLY A 31 2.08 -16.43 2.46
C GLY A 31 2.73 -15.59 3.56
N GLY A 32 3.23 -14.42 3.17
CA GLY A 32 3.88 -13.47 4.05
C GLY A 32 3.01 -12.31 4.51
N ASP A 33 2.89 -11.26 3.70
CA ASP A 33 2.32 -9.98 4.12
C ASP A 33 0.87 -10.12 4.57
N GLU A 34 0.05 -10.83 3.80
CA GLU A 34 -1.37 -11.04 4.11
C GLU A 34 -1.54 -11.98 5.31
N GLY A 35 -0.81 -13.09 5.34
CA GLY A 35 -0.81 -14.02 6.46
C GLY A 35 -0.44 -13.36 7.78
N GLN A 36 0.57 -12.49 7.77
CA GLN A 36 1.02 -11.77 8.96
C GLN A 36 -0.06 -10.82 9.48
N ILE A 37 -0.73 -10.07 8.59
CA ILE A 37 -1.79 -9.14 8.98
C ILE A 37 -2.97 -9.90 9.59
N LEU A 38 -3.40 -10.99 8.96
CA LEU A 38 -4.55 -11.76 9.41
C LEU A 38 -4.26 -12.47 10.74
N GLU A 39 -3.13 -13.16 10.85
CA GLU A 39 -2.76 -13.85 12.10
C GLU A 39 -2.54 -12.84 13.24
N SER A 40 -1.91 -11.69 12.96
CA SER A 40 -1.79 -10.61 13.95
C SER A 40 -3.16 -10.06 14.36
N GLY A 41 -4.08 -9.87 13.40
CA GLY A 41 -5.44 -9.42 13.66
C GLY A 41 -6.22 -10.39 14.54
N LYS A 42 -6.10 -11.70 14.28
CA LYS A 42 -6.67 -12.75 15.11
C LYS A 42 -6.15 -12.66 16.55
N LEU A 43 -4.83 -12.62 16.75
CA LEU A 43 -4.23 -12.50 18.09
C LEU A 43 -4.73 -11.23 18.82
N ILE A 44 -4.84 -10.10 18.13
CA ILE A 44 -5.31 -8.85 18.71
C ILE A 44 -6.79 -8.93 19.12
N SER A 45 -7.62 -9.59 18.32
CA SER A 45 -9.03 -9.83 18.67
C SER A 45 -9.20 -10.73 19.90
N GLU A 46 -8.20 -11.57 20.21
CA GLU A 46 -8.12 -12.39 21.42
C GLU A 46 -7.51 -11.64 22.62
N GLY A 47 -7.32 -10.31 22.50
CA GLY A 47 -6.87 -9.44 23.59
C GLY A 47 -5.36 -9.17 23.62
N LYS A 48 -4.60 -9.57 22.58
CA LYS A 48 -3.18 -9.19 22.45
C LYS A 48 -3.02 -7.74 22.00
N VAL A 49 -1.94 -7.09 22.45
CA VAL A 49 -1.62 -5.73 22.08
C VAL A 49 -0.54 -5.73 21.00
N VAL A 50 -0.82 -5.10 19.85
CA VAL A 50 0.17 -4.95 18.77
C VAL A 50 1.44 -4.24 19.25
N TYR A 51 2.59 -4.59 18.68
CA TYR A 51 3.97 -4.24 19.07
C TYR A 51 4.44 -4.88 20.38
N LYS A 52 3.59 -4.92 21.40
CA LYS A 52 3.91 -5.51 22.70
C LYS A 52 3.86 -7.04 22.65
N ASP A 53 2.69 -7.60 22.37
CA ASP A 53 2.43 -9.04 22.32
C ASP A 53 2.51 -9.62 20.92
N VAL A 54 2.40 -8.77 19.89
CA VAL A 54 2.51 -9.13 18.47
C VAL A 54 3.43 -8.13 17.78
N ALA A 55 4.68 -8.51 17.57
CA ALA A 55 5.68 -7.63 16.99
C ALA A 55 5.38 -7.35 15.52
N ASN A 56 5.46 -6.07 15.12
CA ASN A 56 5.31 -5.66 13.73
C ASN A 56 6.03 -4.34 13.44
N LEU A 57 6.24 -4.03 12.15
CA LEU A 57 6.79 -2.77 11.64
C LEU A 57 5.74 -1.89 10.96
N TYR A 58 4.61 -2.46 10.52
CA TYR A 58 3.55 -1.67 9.92
C TYR A 58 2.80 -0.85 10.97
N SER A 59 2.21 0.26 10.54
CA SER A 59 1.37 1.12 11.38
C SER A 59 0.11 0.35 11.85
N PRO A 60 -0.47 0.73 13.00
CA PRO A 60 -1.36 -0.18 13.73
C PRO A 60 -2.74 -0.35 13.06
N GLY A 61 -3.13 0.58 12.19
CA GLY A 61 -4.49 0.63 11.65
C GLY A 61 -4.91 -0.60 10.86
N VAL A 62 -3.99 -1.23 10.12
CA VAL A 62 -4.33 -2.44 9.36
C VAL A 62 -4.60 -3.63 10.29
N PHE A 63 -3.87 -3.74 11.40
CA PHE A 63 -4.07 -4.81 12.38
C PHE A 63 -5.34 -4.62 13.20
N PHE A 64 -5.69 -3.37 13.53
CA PHE A 64 -6.97 -3.10 14.17
C PHE A 64 -8.14 -3.36 13.23
N LEU A 65 -8.03 -3.00 11.95
CA LEU A 65 -9.03 -3.38 10.94
C LEU A 65 -9.17 -4.90 10.88
N ALA A 66 -8.05 -5.61 10.80
CA ALA A 66 -8.01 -7.07 10.78
C ALA A 66 -8.64 -7.68 12.05
N ALA A 67 -8.37 -7.14 13.23
CA ALA A 67 -8.94 -7.59 14.49
C ALA A 67 -10.45 -7.35 14.60
N VAL A 68 -10.93 -6.19 14.14
CA VAL A 68 -12.38 -5.88 14.08
C VAL A 68 -13.08 -6.86 13.15
N LEU A 69 -12.51 -7.16 11.98
CA LEU A 69 -13.08 -8.12 11.05
C LEU A 69 -13.14 -9.53 11.64
N ASN A 70 -12.08 -9.99 12.32
CA ASN A 70 -12.10 -11.29 13.00
C ASN A 70 -13.12 -11.33 14.14
N SER A 71 -13.30 -10.22 14.87
CA SER A 71 -14.27 -10.13 15.96
C SER A 71 -15.72 -10.19 15.47
N LEU A 72 -15.99 -9.62 14.29
CA LEU A 72 -17.33 -9.59 13.69
C LEU A 72 -17.65 -10.87 12.91
N PHE A 73 -16.65 -11.48 12.27
CA PHE A 73 -16.81 -12.61 11.35
C PHE A 73 -15.74 -13.69 11.60
N PRO A 74 -15.67 -14.32 12.79
CA PRO A 74 -14.59 -15.25 13.13
C PRO A 74 -14.55 -16.51 12.26
N SER A 75 -15.70 -16.99 11.78
CA SER A 75 -15.80 -18.17 10.90
C SER A 75 -15.51 -17.85 9.43
N ASP A 76 -15.65 -16.58 9.04
CA ASP A 76 -15.53 -16.10 7.66
C ASP A 76 -14.47 -14.98 7.57
N TYR A 77 -13.45 -15.05 8.41
CA TYR A 77 -12.55 -13.93 8.65
C TYR A 77 -11.79 -13.50 7.39
N GLU A 78 -11.24 -14.46 6.66
CA GLU A 78 -10.52 -14.24 5.42
C GLU A 78 -11.45 -13.66 4.33
N ILE A 79 -12.71 -14.12 4.29
CA ILE A 79 -13.75 -13.59 3.39
C ILE A 79 -14.08 -12.14 3.76
N ALA A 80 -14.24 -11.84 5.04
CA ALA A 80 -14.50 -10.48 5.52
C ALA A 80 -13.34 -9.52 5.19
N ALA A 81 -12.09 -9.98 5.32
CA ALA A 81 -10.89 -9.23 4.91
C ALA A 81 -10.90 -8.92 3.41
N ARG A 82 -11.20 -9.92 2.57
CA ARG A 82 -11.33 -9.73 1.12
C ARG A 82 -12.44 -8.74 0.78
N LEU A 83 -13.62 -8.86 1.40
CA LEU A 83 -14.73 -7.94 1.16
C LEU A 83 -14.38 -6.51 1.56
N ALA A 84 -13.68 -6.32 2.68
CA ALA A 84 -13.22 -5.00 3.10
C ALA A 84 -12.31 -4.35 2.04
N ILE A 85 -11.40 -5.12 1.43
CA ILE A 85 -10.55 -4.64 0.34
C ILE A 85 -11.35 -4.31 -0.93
N ALA A 86 -12.37 -5.12 -1.27
CA ALA A 86 -13.28 -4.80 -2.38
C ALA A 86 -14.01 -3.47 -2.16
N LEU A 87 -14.50 -3.21 -0.94
CA LEU A 87 -15.17 -1.97 -0.57
C LEU A 87 -14.20 -0.77 -0.59
N ILE A 88 -12.97 -0.94 -0.09
CA ILE A 88 -11.91 0.07 -0.18
C ILE A 88 -11.61 0.40 -1.65
N SER A 89 -11.57 -0.62 -2.52
CA SER A 89 -11.39 -0.43 -3.97
C SER A 89 -12.48 0.43 -4.59
N VAL A 90 -13.75 0.08 -4.34
CA VAL A 90 -14.91 0.82 -4.82
C VAL A 90 -14.85 2.28 -4.37
N ALA A 91 -14.55 2.52 -3.09
CA ALA A 91 -14.44 3.87 -2.54
C ALA A 91 -13.27 4.65 -3.18
N ALA A 92 -12.10 4.02 -3.36
CA ALA A 92 -10.93 4.68 -3.95
C ALA A 92 -11.19 5.07 -5.41
N VAL A 93 -11.79 4.17 -6.20
CA VAL A 93 -12.19 4.43 -7.60
C VAL A 93 -13.20 5.58 -7.67
N ALA A 94 -14.21 5.58 -6.79
CA ALA A 94 -15.21 6.64 -6.73
C ALA A 94 -14.59 8.00 -6.38
N VAL A 95 -13.75 8.07 -5.35
CA VAL A 95 -13.08 9.32 -4.93
C VAL A 95 -12.14 9.82 -6.04
N LEU A 96 -11.37 8.94 -6.68
CA LEU A 96 -10.49 9.31 -7.79
C LEU A 96 -11.27 9.87 -8.99
N PHE A 97 -12.41 9.27 -9.31
CA PHE A 97 -13.34 9.80 -10.31
C PHE A 97 -13.86 11.19 -9.91
N LEU A 98 -14.29 11.37 -8.65
CA LEU A 98 -14.75 12.66 -8.16
C LEU A 98 -13.68 13.75 -8.25
N ILE A 99 -12.42 13.46 -7.89
CA ILE A 99 -11.29 14.38 -8.11
C ILE A 99 -11.18 14.74 -9.60
N SER A 100 -11.25 13.73 -10.48
CA SER A 100 -11.10 13.91 -11.92
C SER A 100 -12.18 14.81 -12.53
N THR A 101 -13.44 14.67 -12.09
CA THR A 101 -14.56 15.50 -12.57
C THR A 101 -14.41 17.00 -12.27
N ARG A 102 -13.50 17.39 -11.37
CA ARG A 102 -13.24 18.79 -11.03
C ARG A 102 -12.16 19.44 -11.88
N LEU A 103 -11.37 18.65 -12.60
CA LEU A 103 -10.18 19.12 -13.30
C LEU A 103 -10.26 19.01 -14.81
N MET A 104 -11.03 18.05 -15.32
CA MET A 104 -11.04 17.74 -16.75
C MET A 104 -12.44 17.37 -17.26
N PRO A 105 -12.72 17.56 -18.55
CA PRO A 105 -14.00 17.19 -19.15
C PRO A 105 -14.09 15.70 -19.49
N SER A 106 -15.30 15.23 -19.80
CA SER A 106 -15.51 13.92 -20.43
C SER A 106 -14.86 13.87 -21.82
N PRO A 107 -14.28 12.73 -22.26
CA PRO A 107 -14.20 11.43 -21.56
C PRO A 107 -12.99 11.27 -20.60
N TYR A 108 -12.11 12.26 -20.50
CA TYR A 108 -10.85 12.15 -19.74
C TYR A 108 -11.03 11.84 -18.25
N VAL A 109 -12.16 12.23 -17.66
CA VAL A 109 -12.52 11.93 -16.27
C VAL A 109 -12.52 10.44 -15.93
N PHE A 110 -12.72 9.56 -16.92
CA PHE A 110 -12.74 8.11 -16.73
C PHE A 110 -11.34 7.48 -16.77
N ILE A 111 -10.33 8.18 -17.30
CA ILE A 111 -8.98 7.62 -17.44
C ILE A 111 -8.38 7.25 -16.07
N PRO A 112 -8.36 8.14 -15.06
CA PRO A 112 -7.75 7.80 -13.76
C PRO A 112 -8.40 6.62 -13.03
N PRO A 113 -9.74 6.55 -12.85
CA PRO A 113 -10.35 5.38 -12.21
C PRO A 113 -10.17 4.10 -13.03
N CYS A 114 -10.23 4.14 -14.36
CA CYS A 114 -9.97 2.94 -15.18
C CYS A 114 -8.53 2.45 -15.04
N LEU A 115 -7.54 3.35 -14.98
CA LEU A 115 -6.16 2.95 -14.71
C LEU A 115 -6.00 2.34 -13.31
N LEU A 116 -6.69 2.86 -12.30
CA LEU A 116 -6.71 2.26 -10.96
C LEU A 116 -7.35 0.87 -10.95
N LEU A 117 -8.38 0.62 -11.78
CA LEU A 117 -8.99 -0.70 -11.91
C LEU A 117 -8.03 -1.73 -12.53
N VAL A 118 -7.21 -1.31 -13.50
CA VAL A 118 -6.24 -2.18 -14.18
C VAL A 118 -5.00 -2.41 -13.31
N TRP A 119 -4.47 -1.35 -12.69
CA TRP A 119 -3.17 -1.36 -12.05
C TRP A 119 -3.21 -1.26 -10.52
N GLY A 120 -4.39 -1.26 -9.91
CA GLY A 120 -4.57 -1.02 -8.48
C GLY A 120 -5.20 -2.19 -7.71
N ILE A 121 -6.09 -1.83 -6.80
CA ILE A 121 -6.60 -2.69 -5.72
C ILE A 121 -7.28 -3.98 -6.24
N PRO A 122 -8.13 -3.97 -7.29
CA PRO A 122 -8.79 -5.20 -7.73
C PRO A 122 -7.78 -6.30 -8.10
N PHE A 123 -6.63 -5.90 -8.64
CA PHE A 123 -5.60 -6.83 -9.06
C PHE A 123 -4.79 -7.38 -7.88
N GLN A 124 -4.40 -6.50 -6.97
CA GLN A 124 -3.66 -6.80 -5.75
C GLN A 124 -4.62 -6.88 -4.57
N HIS A 125 -5.59 -7.80 -4.69
CA HIS A 125 -6.73 -7.96 -3.78
C HIS A 125 -6.35 -8.64 -2.46
N ILE A 126 -5.28 -8.16 -1.84
CA ILE A 126 -4.76 -8.62 -0.56
C ILE A 126 -5.01 -7.55 0.50
N ILE A 127 -5.24 -7.97 1.74
CA ILE A 127 -5.22 -7.03 2.85
C ILE A 127 -3.81 -6.45 2.98
N SER A 128 -3.71 -5.12 2.99
CA SER A 128 -2.43 -4.42 3.13
C SER A 128 -2.65 -3.08 3.82
N PRO A 129 -1.64 -2.53 4.51
CA PRO A 129 -1.72 -1.17 5.06
C PRO A 129 -1.89 -0.11 3.96
N THR A 130 -1.47 -0.41 2.74
CA THR A 130 -1.37 0.56 1.66
C THR A 130 -2.71 0.95 1.07
N TRP A 131 -3.64 0.01 0.89
CA TRP A 131 -4.95 0.30 0.27
C TRP A 131 -5.84 1.26 1.06
N PRO A 132 -6.08 1.05 2.37
CA PRO A 132 -6.79 2.04 3.16
C PRO A 132 -6.04 3.37 3.24
N ALA A 133 -4.70 3.36 3.34
CA ALA A 133 -3.89 4.58 3.32
C ALA A 133 -4.07 5.37 2.00
N LEU A 134 -4.09 4.69 0.85
CA LEU A 134 -4.36 5.29 -0.45
C LEU A 134 -5.76 5.90 -0.51
N LEU A 135 -6.79 5.18 -0.04
CA LEU A 135 -8.16 5.70 0.01
C LEU A 135 -8.20 7.01 0.81
N PHE A 136 -7.65 7.03 2.03
CA PHE A 136 -7.65 8.23 2.86
C PHE A 136 -6.77 9.35 2.28
N GLN A 137 -5.70 9.03 1.54
CA GLN A 137 -4.92 10.02 0.81
C GLN A 137 -5.75 10.67 -0.30
N LEU A 138 -6.49 9.88 -1.08
CA LEU A 138 -7.41 10.39 -2.09
C LEU A 138 -8.52 11.24 -1.47
N VAL A 139 -9.08 10.82 -0.33
CA VAL A 139 -10.05 11.63 0.41
C VAL A 139 -9.44 12.96 0.89
N ALA A 140 -8.21 12.95 1.42
CA ALA A 140 -7.52 14.16 1.84
C ALA A 140 -7.29 15.13 0.67
N VAL A 141 -6.88 14.62 -0.50
CA VAL A 141 -6.72 15.40 -1.73
C VAL A 141 -8.07 15.93 -2.23
N TYR A 142 -9.10 15.10 -2.25
CA TYR A 142 -10.46 15.52 -2.61
C TYR A 142 -10.95 16.67 -1.71
N LEU A 143 -10.78 16.54 -0.39
CA LEU A 143 -11.13 17.58 0.58
C LEU A 143 -10.28 18.84 0.42
N ALA A 144 -9.02 18.72 -0.02
CA ALA A 144 -8.18 19.84 -0.39
C ALA A 144 -8.79 20.63 -1.58
N VAL A 145 -9.10 19.91 -2.66
CA VAL A 145 -9.72 20.50 -3.87
C VAL A 145 -11.07 21.13 -3.53
N ARG A 146 -11.89 20.45 -2.71
CA ARG A 146 -13.15 21.01 -2.20
C ARG A 146 -12.97 22.24 -1.32
N GLY A 147 -11.95 22.26 -0.48
CA GLY A 147 -11.62 23.39 0.37
C GLY A 147 -11.19 24.62 -0.42
N ILE A 148 -10.54 24.43 -1.57
CA ILE A 148 -10.20 25.51 -2.52
C ILE A 148 -11.47 26.07 -3.18
N GLU A 149 -12.37 25.21 -3.66
CA GLU A 149 -13.63 25.61 -4.28
C GLU A 149 -14.61 26.28 -3.30
N LYS A 150 -14.68 25.73 -2.08
CA LYS A 150 -15.60 26.13 -1.01
C LYS A 150 -14.82 26.21 0.31
N PRO A 151 -14.19 27.36 0.60
CA PRO A 151 -13.43 27.56 1.82
C PRO A 151 -14.29 27.34 3.07
N GLY A 152 -13.76 26.61 4.05
CA GLY A 152 -14.45 26.37 5.31
C GLY A 152 -13.66 25.49 6.28
N GLY A 153 -13.83 25.75 7.58
CA GLY A 153 -13.12 25.02 8.64
C GLY A 153 -13.44 23.51 8.69
N ARG A 154 -14.64 23.11 8.26
CA ARG A 154 -15.04 21.68 8.20
C ARG A 154 -14.20 20.90 7.18
N ASN A 155 -14.00 21.45 5.98
CA ASN A 155 -13.18 20.79 4.95
C ASN A 155 -11.74 20.65 5.43
N LEU A 156 -11.19 21.69 6.07
CA LEU A 156 -9.84 21.64 6.66
C LEU A 156 -9.74 20.59 7.78
N LEU A 157 -10.72 20.54 8.68
CA LEU A 157 -10.75 19.56 9.76
C LEU A 157 -10.77 18.13 9.23
N PHE A 158 -11.71 17.80 8.34
CA PHE A 158 -11.81 16.46 7.78
C PHE A 158 -10.64 16.12 6.85
N GLN A 159 -10.04 17.12 6.18
CA GLN A 159 -8.80 16.94 5.44
C GLN A 159 -7.68 16.49 6.40
N GLY A 160 -7.55 17.15 7.55
CA GLY A 160 -6.58 16.78 8.58
C GLY A 160 -6.85 15.37 9.13
N VAL A 161 -8.11 15.05 9.45
CA VAL A 161 -8.50 13.70 9.92
C VAL A 161 -8.14 12.64 8.89
N ALA A 162 -8.39 12.89 7.61
CA ALA A 162 -8.01 11.98 6.53
C ALA A 162 -6.48 11.78 6.49
N VAL A 163 -5.67 12.84 6.62
CA VAL A 163 -4.20 12.73 6.72
C VAL A 163 -3.78 11.90 7.94
N GLY A 164 -4.38 12.13 9.10
CA GLY A 164 -4.16 11.32 10.30
C GLY A 164 -4.51 9.85 10.08
N ALA A 165 -5.60 9.56 9.35
CA ALA A 165 -5.98 8.21 8.97
C ALA A 165 -4.98 7.57 8.00
N VAL A 166 -4.41 8.33 7.05
CA VAL A 166 -3.31 7.80 6.21
C VAL A 166 -2.15 7.34 7.10
N ALA A 167 -1.72 8.17 8.05
CA ALA A 167 -0.61 7.82 8.96
C ALA A 167 -0.92 6.61 9.85
N PHE A 168 -2.18 6.46 10.26
CA PHE A 168 -2.64 5.33 11.08
C PHE A 168 -2.52 3.99 10.35
N PHE A 169 -2.84 3.96 9.05
CA PHE A 169 -2.67 2.75 8.24
C PHE A 169 -1.24 2.60 7.72
N LYS A 170 -0.57 3.69 7.37
CA LYS A 170 0.79 3.68 6.82
C LYS A 170 1.52 4.99 7.06
N GLN A 171 2.38 5.02 8.09
CA GLN A 171 3.05 6.21 8.63
C GLN A 171 3.85 7.01 7.59
N ASN A 172 4.60 6.35 6.72
CA ASN A 172 5.39 7.04 5.70
C ASN A 172 4.47 7.72 4.67
N MET A 173 3.44 7.04 4.16
CA MET A 173 2.42 7.66 3.31
C MET A 173 1.74 8.83 4.02
N GLY A 174 1.45 8.69 5.32
CA GLY A 174 0.87 9.77 6.13
C GLY A 174 1.77 11.00 6.19
N LEU A 175 3.06 10.81 6.46
CA LEU A 175 4.06 11.87 6.50
C LEU A 175 4.17 12.58 5.15
N TYR A 176 4.30 11.85 4.04
CA TYR A 176 4.42 12.46 2.72
C TYR A 176 3.13 13.17 2.25
N THR A 177 1.97 12.64 2.63
CA THR A 177 0.68 13.31 2.40
C THR A 177 0.58 14.61 3.21
N LEU A 178 0.98 14.57 4.48
CA LEU A 178 1.05 15.75 5.35
C LEU A 178 1.98 16.80 4.76
N LEU A 179 3.19 16.43 4.33
CA LEU A 179 4.15 17.35 3.73
C LEU A 179 3.58 18.01 2.47
N GLY A 180 2.99 17.23 1.55
CA GLY A 180 2.39 17.79 0.33
C GLY A 180 1.27 18.80 0.60
N ILE A 181 0.36 18.47 1.52
CA ILE A 181 -0.76 19.35 1.89
C ILE A 181 -0.28 20.55 2.72
N ALA A 182 0.67 20.37 3.64
CA ALA A 182 1.22 21.44 4.46
C ALA A 182 1.98 22.45 3.60
N VAL A 183 2.83 21.98 2.68
CA VAL A 183 3.55 22.85 1.73
C VAL A 183 2.56 23.61 0.84
N PHE A 184 1.50 22.96 0.36
CA PHE A 184 0.44 23.64 -0.38
C PHE A 184 -0.18 24.78 0.46
N HIS A 185 -0.56 24.49 1.71
CA HIS A 185 -1.14 25.48 2.62
C HIS A 185 -0.21 26.64 2.95
N LEU A 186 1.10 26.39 3.06
CA LEU A 186 2.12 27.42 3.23
C LEU A 186 2.21 28.33 1.99
N ILE A 187 2.26 27.74 0.80
CA ILE A 187 2.31 28.50 -0.47
C ILE A 187 1.04 29.33 -0.65
N ASP A 188 -0.12 28.76 -0.35
CA ASP A 188 -1.42 29.42 -0.45
C ASP A 188 -1.53 30.59 0.53
N ALA A 189 -1.11 30.41 1.79
CA ALA A 189 -1.06 31.48 2.78
C ALA A 189 -0.08 32.60 2.38
N ALA A 190 1.09 32.26 1.83
CA ALA A 190 2.08 33.23 1.36
C ALA A 190 1.56 34.03 0.15
N HIS A 191 0.80 33.38 -0.74
CA HIS A 191 0.16 34.05 -1.87
C HIS A 191 -0.90 35.06 -1.40
N ASP A 192 -1.80 34.65 -0.51
CA ASP A 192 -2.83 35.52 0.06
C ASP A 192 -2.20 36.73 0.78
N ALA A 193 -1.12 36.51 1.54
CA ALA A 193 -0.39 37.57 2.22
C ALA A 193 0.22 38.58 1.25
N LYS A 194 0.79 38.13 0.14
CA LYS A 194 1.40 39.00 -0.87
C LYS A 194 0.36 39.88 -1.58
N ILE A 195 -0.87 39.39 -1.76
CA ILE A 195 -1.97 40.17 -2.33
C ILE A 195 -2.44 41.27 -1.36
N SER A 196 -2.29 41.06 -0.05
CA SER A 196 -2.79 41.98 0.99
C SER A 196 -2.04 43.33 1.11
N GLY A 197 -0.93 43.52 0.39
CA GLY A 197 -0.19 44.80 0.28
C GLY A 197 1.06 44.94 1.16
N LYS A 198 1.98 45.84 0.76
CA LYS A 198 3.27 46.05 1.41
C LYS A 198 3.10 46.59 2.84
N GLY A 199 3.77 45.95 3.82
CA GLY A 199 3.84 46.38 5.22
C GLY A 199 3.02 45.57 6.23
N ARG A 200 2.12 44.68 5.76
CA ARG A 200 1.36 43.73 6.62
C ARG A 200 1.57 42.26 6.25
N GLU A 201 2.47 41.96 5.31
CA GLU A 201 2.65 40.62 4.75
C GLU A 201 2.91 39.54 5.81
N THR A 202 3.80 39.79 6.77
CA THR A 202 4.10 38.83 7.85
C THR A 202 2.87 38.55 8.71
N ARG A 203 2.11 39.58 9.07
CA ARG A 203 0.88 39.42 9.88
C ARG A 203 -0.19 38.67 9.09
N ALA A 204 -0.41 39.03 7.83
CA ALA A 204 -1.38 38.37 6.95
C ALA A 204 -1.04 36.89 6.73
N PHE A 205 0.26 36.57 6.59
CA PHE A 205 0.74 35.19 6.49
C PHE A 205 0.43 34.40 7.76
N LEU A 206 0.78 34.93 8.94
CA LEU A 206 0.50 34.28 10.23
C LEU A 206 -1.01 34.11 10.48
N GLU A 207 -1.83 35.10 10.15
CA GLU A 207 -3.30 34.99 10.21
C GLU A 207 -3.82 33.93 9.24
N GLY A 208 -3.24 33.83 8.04
CA GLY A 208 -3.53 32.78 7.07
C GLY A 208 -3.22 31.38 7.61
N LEU A 209 -2.07 31.20 8.27
CA LEU A 209 -1.73 29.94 8.94
C LEU A 209 -2.66 29.64 10.11
N TYR A 210 -2.99 30.64 10.94
CA TYR A 210 -3.91 30.47 12.05
C TYR A 210 -5.31 30.01 11.60
N LYS A 211 -5.81 30.52 10.47
CA LYS A 211 -7.08 30.05 9.85
C LYS A 211 -7.07 28.57 9.49
N ARG A 212 -5.88 27.96 9.33
CA ARG A 212 -5.70 26.53 9.04
C ARG A 212 -5.58 25.65 10.29
N LYS A 213 -5.76 26.21 11.50
CA LYS A 213 -5.80 25.41 12.75
C LYS A 213 -6.75 24.20 12.72
N PRO A 214 -7.93 24.20 12.04
CA PRO A 214 -8.77 23.00 12.00
C PRO A 214 -8.06 21.82 11.30
N PHE A 215 -7.23 22.09 10.28
CA PHE A 215 -6.42 21.07 9.64
C PHE A 215 -5.43 20.44 10.63
N VAL A 216 -4.71 21.25 11.39
CA VAL A 216 -3.76 20.76 12.41
C VAL A 216 -4.46 19.93 13.47
N LEU A 217 -5.62 20.39 13.97
CA LEU A 217 -6.44 19.63 14.92
C LEU A 217 -6.89 18.29 14.34
N GLY A 218 -7.30 18.27 13.06
CA GLY A 218 -7.68 17.05 12.37
C GLY A 218 -6.52 16.06 12.22
N VAL A 219 -5.33 16.55 11.83
CA VAL A 219 -4.12 15.71 11.70
C VAL A 219 -3.79 15.00 13.02
N MET A 220 -3.94 15.70 14.15
CA MET A 220 -3.63 15.16 15.48
C MET A 220 -4.70 14.24 16.05
N ALA A 221 -5.92 14.24 15.52
CA ALA A 221 -7.05 13.50 16.11
C ALA A 221 -6.79 11.99 16.19
N ILE A 222 -6.37 11.36 15.09
CA ILE A 222 -6.12 9.92 15.05
C ILE A 222 -4.82 9.53 15.78
N PRO A 223 -3.68 10.22 15.61
CA PRO A 223 -2.49 9.97 16.40
C PRO A 223 -2.72 10.10 17.91
N ALA A 224 -3.50 11.09 18.36
CA ALA A 224 -3.80 11.26 19.79
C ALA A 224 -4.57 10.06 20.37
N ILE A 225 -5.60 9.57 19.67
CA ILE A 225 -6.34 8.36 20.06
C ILE A 225 -5.41 7.14 20.08
N THR A 226 -4.55 7.01 19.06
CA THR A 226 -3.60 5.90 18.95
C THR A 226 -2.61 5.92 20.13
N ILE A 227 -2.00 7.06 20.43
CA ILE A 227 -1.08 7.23 21.57
C ILE A 227 -1.80 6.92 22.88
N ALA A 228 -3.03 7.40 23.07
CA ALA A 228 -3.82 7.12 24.26
C ALA A 228 -4.07 5.61 24.44
N TYR A 229 -4.43 4.89 23.37
CA TYR A 229 -4.60 3.44 23.41
C TYR A 229 -3.32 2.71 23.88
N PHE A 230 -2.16 3.04 23.30
CA PHE A 230 -0.91 2.40 23.69
C PHE A 230 -0.45 2.80 25.10
N ALA A 231 -0.78 4.01 25.56
CA ALA A 231 -0.53 4.44 26.93
C ALA A 231 -1.34 3.60 27.93
N LEU A 232 -2.65 3.46 27.67
CA LEU A 232 -3.56 2.67 28.51
C LEU A 232 -3.18 1.19 28.58
N ASN A 233 -2.54 0.65 27.54
CA ASN A 233 -2.10 -0.74 27.48
C ASN A 233 -0.64 -0.97 27.93
N SER A 234 0.03 0.07 28.46
CA SER A 234 1.45 0.01 28.83
C SER A 234 2.33 -0.53 27.69
N ALA A 235 2.13 0.05 26.49
CA ALA A 235 2.75 -0.38 25.23
C ALA A 235 3.33 0.82 24.43
N LEU A 236 3.46 1.99 25.04
CA LEU A 236 4.12 3.15 24.42
C LEU A 236 5.60 2.90 24.05
N PRO A 237 6.42 2.26 24.91
CA PRO A 237 7.80 1.93 24.54
C PRO A 237 7.85 0.98 23.34
N ASP A 238 6.95 -0.01 23.28
CA ASP A 238 6.85 -0.94 22.16
C ASP A 238 6.49 -0.22 20.86
N LEU A 239 5.46 0.63 20.88
CA LEU A 239 5.10 1.49 19.75
C LEU A 239 6.29 2.32 19.27
N TYR A 240 6.97 3.01 20.18
CA TYR A 240 8.14 3.84 19.86
C TYR A 240 9.24 2.99 19.20
N SER A 241 9.55 1.84 19.80
CA SER A 241 10.59 0.95 19.29
C SER A 241 10.27 0.39 17.90
N SER A 242 9.03 -0.09 17.68
CA SER A 242 8.60 -0.68 16.42
C SER A 242 8.47 0.33 15.29
N VAL A 243 7.94 1.53 15.58
CA VAL A 243 7.61 2.52 14.55
C VAL A 243 8.77 3.46 14.25
N LEU A 244 9.58 3.81 15.25
CA LEU A 244 10.61 4.85 15.12
C LEU A 244 12.05 4.34 15.19
N LEU A 245 12.34 3.28 15.97
CA LEU A 245 13.72 2.81 16.18
C LEU A 245 14.11 1.60 15.32
N ARG A 246 13.24 0.60 15.19
CA ARG A 246 13.56 -0.70 14.56
C ARG A 246 13.53 -0.69 13.03
N ALA A 247 13.46 0.50 12.42
CA ALA A 247 13.83 0.67 11.02
C ALA A 247 15.37 0.70 10.90
N ASP A 248 16.05 -0.40 11.25
CA ASP A 248 17.50 -0.51 11.10
C ASP A 248 17.86 -0.46 9.61
N SER A 249 18.37 0.70 9.17
CA SER A 249 18.70 0.98 7.78
C SER A 249 19.79 0.06 7.23
N ALA A 250 20.69 -0.48 8.07
CA ALA A 250 21.84 -1.25 7.58
C ALA A 250 21.44 -2.61 6.96
N HIS A 251 20.47 -3.31 7.55
CA HIS A 251 19.94 -4.58 7.00
C HIS A 251 18.89 -4.35 5.92
N LEU A 252 18.13 -3.25 6.02
CA LEU A 252 17.23 -2.80 4.97
C LEU A 252 18.01 -2.48 3.68
N ASP A 253 19.16 -1.83 3.77
CA ASP A 253 19.95 -1.41 2.61
C ASP A 253 20.57 -2.59 1.83
N ASN A 254 20.92 -3.70 2.48
CA ASN A 254 21.52 -4.85 1.80
C ASN A 254 20.50 -5.81 1.17
N CYS A 255 19.37 -6.05 1.84
CA CYS A 255 18.36 -6.98 1.35
C CYS A 255 17.28 -6.31 0.48
N TRP A 256 16.92 -5.05 0.75
CA TRP A 256 15.73 -4.40 0.18
C TRP A 256 16.05 -3.35 -0.88
N ASN A 257 17.30 -2.88 -0.99
CA ASN A 257 17.65 -1.81 -1.92
C ASN A 257 17.49 -2.24 -3.38
N MET A 258 16.64 -1.52 -4.11
CA MET A 258 16.46 -1.68 -5.55
C MET A 258 16.72 -0.33 -6.22
N PRO A 259 17.84 -0.18 -6.95
CA PRO A 259 18.26 1.11 -7.47
C PRO A 259 17.29 1.59 -8.56
N PHE A 260 17.15 2.91 -8.64
CA PHE A 260 16.33 3.56 -9.66
C PHE A 260 16.68 3.06 -11.06
N PRO A 261 15.70 2.77 -11.93
CA PRO A 261 15.95 2.25 -13.26
C PRO A 261 16.88 3.17 -14.04
N THR A 262 17.79 2.60 -14.83
CA THR A 262 18.67 3.40 -15.71
C THR A 262 17.93 3.81 -16.98
N LEU A 263 18.40 4.86 -17.66
CA LEU A 263 17.82 5.26 -18.96
C LEU A 263 17.92 4.15 -20.00
N ALA A 264 18.96 3.32 -19.97
CA ALA A 264 19.08 2.17 -20.86
C ALA A 264 17.99 1.10 -20.60
N SER A 265 17.48 1.01 -19.37
CA SER A 265 16.49 0.02 -18.97
C SER A 265 15.06 0.33 -19.41
N ILE A 266 14.81 1.54 -19.95
CA ILE A 266 13.51 1.91 -20.53
C ILE A 266 13.38 1.42 -21.97
N VAL A 267 14.49 1.10 -22.64
CA VAL A 267 14.47 0.58 -24.01
C VAL A 267 14.39 -0.94 -23.92
N PRO A 268 13.34 -1.58 -24.49
CA PRO A 268 13.22 -3.02 -24.44
C PRO A 268 14.33 -3.66 -25.30
N ARG A 269 15.00 -4.68 -24.77
CA ARG A 269 16.04 -5.44 -25.50
C ARG A 269 15.47 -6.48 -26.48
N GLY A 270 14.15 -6.63 -26.52
CA GLY A 270 13.43 -7.61 -27.30
C GLY A 270 11.91 -7.40 -27.19
N ILE A 271 11.14 -8.24 -27.87
CA ILE A 271 9.67 -8.11 -27.96
C ILE A 271 8.92 -9.10 -27.06
N SER A 272 9.62 -9.80 -26.15
CA SER A 272 8.94 -10.68 -25.20
C SER A 272 8.06 -9.87 -24.25
N LEU A 273 6.95 -10.46 -23.80
CA LEU A 273 6.02 -9.79 -22.89
C LEU A 273 6.72 -9.31 -21.62
N GLU A 274 7.63 -10.11 -21.07
CA GLU A 274 8.41 -9.77 -19.88
C GLU A 274 9.33 -8.55 -20.11
N GLU A 275 10.00 -8.49 -21.26
CA GLU A 275 10.89 -7.39 -21.62
C GLU A 275 10.11 -6.08 -21.81
N LEU A 276 9.02 -6.14 -22.58
CA LEU A 276 8.14 -5.00 -22.84
C LEU A 276 7.53 -4.48 -21.54
N TYR A 277 7.12 -5.39 -20.65
CA TYR A 277 6.61 -5.05 -19.34
C TYR A 277 7.66 -4.38 -18.46
N ARG A 278 8.86 -4.95 -18.35
CA ARG A 278 9.94 -4.37 -17.54
C ARG A 278 10.31 -2.97 -18.04
N SER A 279 10.48 -2.82 -19.35
CA SER A 279 10.72 -1.53 -20.01
C SER A 279 9.58 -0.53 -19.71
N SER A 280 8.32 -0.98 -19.72
CA SER A 280 7.17 -0.12 -19.46
C SER A 280 7.11 0.36 -18.01
N ILE A 281 7.34 -0.52 -17.03
CA ILE A 281 7.43 -0.13 -15.61
C ILE A 281 8.59 0.86 -15.41
N ASN A 282 9.76 0.59 -15.98
CA ASN A 282 10.90 1.48 -15.89
C ASN A 282 10.61 2.85 -16.52
N SER A 283 9.94 2.87 -17.68
CA SER A 283 9.54 4.12 -18.34
C SER A 283 8.53 4.92 -17.50
N ALA A 284 7.65 4.23 -16.77
CA ALA A 284 6.62 4.87 -15.95
C ALA A 284 7.24 5.68 -14.80
N TYR A 285 8.35 5.23 -14.21
CA TYR A 285 9.10 6.02 -13.21
C TYR A 285 9.51 7.41 -13.75
N TYR A 286 10.02 7.46 -14.98
CA TYR A 286 10.41 8.72 -15.62
C TYR A 286 9.21 9.55 -16.07
N ALA A 287 8.17 8.91 -16.63
CA ALA A 287 6.95 9.59 -17.05
C ALA A 287 6.26 10.29 -15.87
N VAL A 288 6.24 9.63 -14.70
CA VAL A 288 5.67 10.15 -13.46
C VAL A 288 6.44 11.38 -12.97
N LEU A 289 7.78 11.32 -12.92
CA LEU A 289 8.62 12.48 -12.60
C LEU A 289 8.37 13.67 -13.54
N PHE A 290 8.30 13.39 -14.84
CA PHE A 290 8.02 14.42 -15.84
C PHE A 290 6.65 15.06 -15.63
N LEU A 291 5.62 14.26 -15.35
CA LEU A 291 4.26 14.76 -15.07
C LEU A 291 4.22 15.66 -13.84
N TYR A 292 4.96 15.32 -12.78
CA TYR A 292 5.02 16.15 -11.57
C TYR A 292 5.75 17.47 -11.83
N ALA A 293 6.89 17.43 -12.53
CA ALA A 293 7.60 18.64 -12.92
C ALA A 293 6.73 19.53 -13.82
N ALA A 294 6.04 18.93 -14.80
CA ALA A 294 5.12 19.64 -15.68
C ALA A 294 3.95 20.27 -14.90
N ALA A 295 3.34 19.55 -13.95
CA ALA A 295 2.25 20.05 -13.11
C ALA A 295 2.70 21.21 -12.21
N PHE A 296 3.85 21.07 -11.55
CA PHE A 296 4.43 22.13 -10.72
C PHE A 296 4.73 23.39 -11.55
N LEU A 297 5.42 23.23 -12.69
CA LEU A 297 5.72 24.34 -13.58
C LEU A 297 4.45 24.98 -14.14
N TYR A 298 3.44 24.19 -14.51
CA TYR A 298 2.16 24.71 -14.99
C TYR A 298 1.46 25.57 -13.93
N ALA A 299 1.39 25.08 -12.68
CA ALA A 299 0.75 25.79 -11.57
C ALA A 299 1.48 27.08 -11.18
N VAL A 300 2.81 27.13 -11.27
CA VAL A 300 3.62 28.27 -10.80
C VAL A 300 3.93 29.30 -11.90
N ARG A 301 4.00 28.89 -13.18
CA ARG A 301 4.46 29.76 -14.29
C ARG A 301 3.57 30.98 -14.54
N LYS A 302 2.29 30.92 -14.17
CA LYS A 302 1.37 32.08 -14.25
C LYS A 302 1.19 32.69 -12.86
N ARG A 303 2.14 33.53 -12.41
CA ARG A 303 2.10 34.19 -11.08
C ARG A 303 0.78 34.92 -10.77
N THR A 304 0.10 35.47 -11.78
CA THR A 304 -1.22 36.12 -11.64
C THR A 304 -2.39 35.14 -11.62
N ALA A 305 -2.21 33.92 -12.12
CA ALA A 305 -3.23 32.89 -12.22
C ALA A 305 -3.17 31.87 -11.06
N PHE A 306 -2.20 31.98 -10.13
CA PHE A 306 -2.18 31.11 -8.95
C PHE A 306 -3.46 31.23 -8.10
N GLY A 307 -4.17 32.36 -8.19
CA GLY A 307 -5.50 32.51 -7.60
C GLY A 307 -6.57 31.58 -8.19
N ASP A 308 -6.37 31.02 -9.38
CA ASP A 308 -7.33 30.14 -10.04
C ASP A 308 -7.47 28.80 -9.31
N VAL A 309 -8.72 28.39 -9.10
CA VAL A 309 -9.07 27.11 -8.47
C VAL A 309 -8.38 25.93 -9.16
N GLU A 310 -8.31 25.94 -10.49
CA GLU A 310 -7.63 24.89 -11.28
C GLU A 310 -6.13 24.79 -10.92
N ASN A 311 -5.42 25.92 -10.83
CA ASN A 311 -3.98 25.93 -10.54
C ASN A 311 -3.69 25.51 -9.09
N LYS A 312 -4.49 25.96 -8.12
CA LYS A 312 -4.37 25.52 -6.72
C LYS A 312 -4.63 24.01 -6.58
N ALA A 313 -5.65 23.51 -7.26
CA ALA A 313 -5.99 22.08 -7.26
C ALA A 313 -4.88 21.22 -7.89
N LEU A 314 -4.30 21.68 -9.02
CA LEU A 314 -3.15 21.01 -9.63
C LEU A 314 -1.91 21.04 -8.73
N LEU A 315 -1.65 22.16 -8.05
CA LEU A 315 -0.50 22.27 -7.16
C LEU A 315 -0.61 21.29 -6.00
N VAL A 316 -1.75 21.21 -5.31
CA VAL A 316 -1.89 20.29 -4.17
C VAL A 316 -1.77 18.82 -4.62
N ILE A 317 -2.32 18.47 -5.78
CA ILE A 317 -2.18 17.13 -6.35
C ILE A 317 -0.72 16.83 -6.69
N ALA A 318 -0.04 17.77 -7.36
CA ALA A 318 1.36 17.61 -7.76
C ALA A 318 2.30 17.47 -6.55
N LEU A 319 2.09 18.27 -5.50
CA LEU A 319 2.89 18.22 -4.28
C LEU A 319 2.69 16.89 -3.55
N VAL A 320 1.45 16.47 -3.31
CA VAL A 320 1.17 15.19 -2.65
C VAL A 320 1.74 14.04 -3.48
N ALA A 321 1.54 14.04 -4.81
CA ALA A 321 2.05 13.00 -5.68
C ALA A 321 3.59 12.96 -5.71
N LEU A 322 4.26 14.11 -5.73
CA LEU A 322 5.73 14.19 -5.70
C LEU A 322 6.31 13.62 -4.41
N PHE A 323 5.79 14.04 -3.25
CA PHE A 323 6.24 13.51 -1.96
C PHE A 323 5.93 12.02 -1.83
N GLN A 324 4.76 11.57 -2.30
CA GLN A 324 4.39 10.16 -2.32
C GLN A 324 5.27 9.33 -3.26
N PHE A 325 5.77 9.91 -4.35
CA PHE A 325 6.71 9.23 -5.24
C PHE A 325 8.11 9.12 -4.63
N HIS A 326 8.55 10.11 -3.86
CA HIS A 326 9.80 10.01 -3.12
C HIS A 326 9.80 8.82 -2.14
N MET A 327 8.67 8.58 -1.46
CA MET A 327 8.45 7.38 -0.63
C MET A 327 8.72 6.06 -1.37
N VAL A 328 8.41 6.04 -2.67
CA VAL A 328 8.53 4.86 -3.50
C VAL A 328 9.93 4.72 -4.09
N VAL A 329 10.58 5.84 -4.42
CA VAL A 329 11.93 5.78 -5.01
C VAL A 329 13.00 5.37 -4.01
N PHE A 330 12.76 5.56 -2.71
CA PHE A 330 13.74 5.28 -1.68
C PHE A 330 13.18 4.34 -0.59
N PRO A 331 13.81 3.18 -0.32
CA PRO A 331 15.06 2.66 -0.90
C PRO A 331 14.87 1.73 -2.11
N ARG A 332 13.65 1.51 -2.63
CA ARG A 332 13.41 0.46 -3.63
C ARG A 332 12.47 0.83 -4.77
N THR A 333 12.93 0.71 -6.01
CA THR A 333 12.10 0.91 -7.21
C THR A 333 11.61 -0.40 -7.83
N ASP A 334 10.57 -1.01 -7.27
CA ASP A 334 9.84 -2.11 -7.89
C ASP A 334 8.43 -1.72 -8.33
N ARG A 335 7.76 -2.64 -9.02
CA ARG A 335 6.41 -2.42 -9.52
C ARG A 335 5.41 -2.13 -8.40
N ASN A 336 5.35 -2.96 -7.36
CA ASN A 336 4.27 -2.88 -6.38
C ASN A 336 4.31 -1.51 -5.69
N HIS A 337 5.51 -1.06 -5.32
CA HIS A 337 5.71 0.27 -4.74
C HIS A 337 5.33 1.38 -5.73
N LEU A 338 5.69 1.28 -7.01
CA LEU A 338 5.23 2.24 -8.04
C LEU A 338 3.71 2.33 -8.07
N LEU A 339 3.00 1.19 -8.15
CA LEU A 339 1.54 1.14 -8.24
C LEU A 339 0.84 1.82 -7.06
N PHE A 340 1.45 1.79 -5.86
CA PHE A 340 0.94 2.45 -4.68
C PHE A 340 1.02 3.99 -4.72
N SER A 341 1.88 4.59 -5.54
CA SER A 341 2.12 6.05 -5.58
C SER A 341 1.58 6.76 -6.81
N ILE A 342 1.37 6.05 -7.92
CA ILE A 342 0.96 6.64 -9.19
C ILE A 342 -0.54 7.00 -9.38
N PRO A 343 -1.51 6.68 -8.50
CA PRO A 343 -2.91 7.06 -8.74
C PRO A 343 -3.14 8.56 -8.97
N LEU A 344 -2.42 9.44 -8.25
CA LEU A 344 -2.48 10.89 -8.50
C LEU A 344 -1.76 11.29 -9.80
N ALA A 345 -0.74 10.53 -10.23
CA ALA A 345 -0.12 10.73 -11.54
C ALA A 345 -1.09 10.42 -12.69
N TYR A 346 -2.02 9.47 -12.52
CA TYR A 346 -3.06 9.21 -13.51
C TYR A 346 -3.95 10.43 -13.74
N VAL A 347 -4.29 11.17 -12.67
CA VAL A 347 -5.06 12.42 -12.77
C VAL A 347 -4.28 13.47 -13.57
N LEU A 348 -2.99 13.64 -13.29
CA LEU A 348 -2.13 14.58 -14.02
C LEU A 348 -1.95 14.18 -15.49
N ALA A 349 -1.74 12.90 -15.77
CA ALA A 349 -1.62 12.37 -17.13
C ALA A 349 -2.90 12.62 -17.94
N ALA A 350 -4.06 12.34 -17.35
CA ALA A 350 -5.36 12.57 -17.99
C ALA A 350 -5.65 14.07 -18.19
N PHE A 351 -5.31 14.91 -17.21
CA PHE A 351 -5.44 16.37 -17.30
C PHE A 351 -4.60 16.95 -18.45
N PHE A 352 -3.30 16.60 -18.52
CA PHE A 352 -2.43 17.09 -19.59
C PHE A 352 -2.83 16.53 -20.95
N SER A 353 -3.26 15.27 -21.02
CA SER A 353 -3.88 14.71 -22.23
C SER A 353 -5.06 15.55 -22.70
N ALA A 354 -5.98 15.92 -21.80
CA ALA A 354 -7.14 16.74 -22.15
C ALA A 354 -6.75 18.11 -22.72
N LYS A 355 -5.79 18.80 -22.09
CA LYS A 355 -5.31 20.11 -22.55
C LYS A 355 -4.58 20.02 -23.90
N LEU A 356 -3.73 18.99 -24.08
CA LEU A 356 -2.99 18.78 -25.31
C LEU A 356 -3.90 18.38 -26.48
N SER A 357 -4.85 17.47 -26.25
CA SER A 357 -5.83 17.08 -27.27
C SER A 357 -6.74 18.26 -27.67
N LYS A 358 -7.16 19.11 -26.73
CA LYS A 358 -7.90 20.34 -27.06
C LYS A 358 -7.09 21.25 -27.98
N ARG A 359 -5.84 21.53 -27.61
CA ARG A 359 -4.93 22.37 -28.41
C ARG A 359 -4.64 21.77 -29.79
N ALA A 360 -4.50 20.45 -29.86
CA ALA A 360 -4.30 19.69 -31.09
C ALA A 360 -5.49 19.79 -32.04
N HIS A 361 -6.72 19.70 -31.50
CA HIS A 361 -7.95 19.84 -32.26
C HIS A 361 -8.11 21.27 -32.82
N GLU A 362 -7.74 22.28 -32.02
CA GLU A 362 -7.76 23.69 -32.43
C GLU A 362 -6.64 24.04 -33.44
N SER A 363 -5.57 23.24 -33.52
CA SER A 363 -4.45 23.50 -34.42
C SER A 363 -4.63 22.87 -35.81
N ARG A 364 -4.19 23.61 -36.84
CA ARG A 364 -4.09 23.12 -38.22
C ARG A 364 -2.78 22.40 -38.52
N LYS A 365 -1.80 22.41 -37.60
CA LYS A 365 -0.46 21.84 -37.85
C LYS A 365 -0.44 20.34 -37.52
N PRO A 366 0.05 19.46 -38.42
CA PRO A 366 0.13 18.02 -38.18
C PRO A 366 0.92 17.65 -36.92
N ARG A 367 2.01 18.37 -36.64
CA ARG A 367 2.85 18.17 -35.44
C ARG A 367 2.08 18.35 -34.13
N ASP A 368 1.13 19.28 -34.09
CA ASP A 368 0.35 19.56 -32.87
C ASP A 368 -0.71 18.46 -32.68
N ARG A 369 -1.26 17.93 -33.78
CA ARG A 369 -2.17 16.77 -33.77
C ARG A 369 -1.47 15.51 -33.25
N LEU A 370 -0.25 15.25 -33.72
CA LEU A 370 0.57 14.14 -33.23
C LEU A 370 0.92 14.31 -31.75
N ALA A 371 1.36 15.50 -31.33
CA ALA A 371 1.67 15.77 -29.93
C ALA A 371 0.45 15.60 -29.00
N GLY A 372 -0.77 15.88 -29.49
CA GLY A 372 -2.01 15.70 -28.74
C GLY A 372 -2.48 14.24 -28.61
N SER A 373 -2.01 13.33 -29.46
CA SER A 373 -2.39 11.90 -29.43
C SER A 373 -1.38 11.02 -28.70
N LEU A 374 -0.09 11.40 -28.66
CA LEU A 374 0.97 10.62 -28.01
C LEU A 374 0.69 10.27 -26.52
N PRO A 375 0.23 11.20 -25.66
CA PRO A 375 -0.08 10.86 -24.26
C PRO A 375 -1.18 9.82 -24.13
N LEU A 376 -2.23 9.91 -24.96
CA LEU A 376 -3.32 8.95 -24.97
C LEU A 376 -2.88 7.58 -25.49
N ALA A 377 -2.03 7.55 -26.51
CA ALA A 377 -1.45 6.31 -27.01
C ALA A 377 -0.58 5.63 -25.94
N TYR A 378 0.23 6.39 -25.20
CA TYR A 378 1.02 5.87 -24.09
C TYR A 378 0.13 5.32 -22.97
N ILE A 379 -0.90 6.06 -22.55
CA ILE A 379 -1.87 5.62 -21.54
C ILE A 379 -2.57 4.32 -21.99
N ALA A 380 -3.00 4.26 -23.25
CA ALA A 380 -3.66 3.08 -23.80
C ALA A 380 -2.73 1.86 -23.83
N LEU A 381 -1.49 2.04 -24.29
CA LEU A 381 -0.48 0.98 -24.27
C LEU A 381 -0.20 0.51 -22.83
N PHE A 382 -0.04 1.44 -21.89
CA PHE A 382 0.16 1.12 -20.49
C PHE A 382 -1.03 0.35 -19.90
N ALA A 383 -2.27 0.73 -20.22
CA ALA A 383 -3.45 -0.02 -19.79
C ALA A 383 -3.54 -1.42 -20.41
N LEU A 384 -3.27 -1.54 -21.73
CA LEU A 384 -3.28 -2.82 -22.44
C LEU A 384 -2.22 -3.80 -21.90
N LEU A 385 -1.03 -3.30 -21.58
CA LEU A 385 0.01 -4.11 -20.96
C LEU A 385 -0.42 -4.60 -19.57
N GLY A 386 -1.05 -3.73 -18.78
CA GLY A 386 -1.66 -4.12 -17.50
C GLY A 386 -2.65 -5.27 -17.69
N LEU A 387 -3.61 -5.11 -18.60
CA LEU A 387 -4.58 -6.16 -18.92
C LEU A 387 -3.95 -7.47 -19.41
N ALA A 388 -2.90 -7.39 -20.25
CA ALA A 388 -2.18 -8.56 -20.73
C ALA A 388 -1.47 -9.32 -19.60
N LEU A 389 -0.85 -8.60 -18.66
CA LEU A 389 -0.21 -9.19 -17.49
C LEU A 389 -1.20 -9.75 -16.51
N ILE A 390 -2.34 -9.08 -16.32
CA ILE A 390 -3.45 -9.61 -15.54
C ILE A 390 -3.90 -10.93 -16.14
N SER A 391 -4.11 -10.97 -17.45
CA SER A 391 -4.50 -12.19 -18.14
C SER A 391 -3.43 -13.27 -17.95
N TYR A 392 -2.16 -12.96 -18.16
CA TYR A 392 -1.05 -13.92 -18.01
C TYR A 392 -0.92 -14.48 -16.59
N ALA A 393 -0.88 -13.61 -15.58
CA ALA A 393 -0.67 -14.01 -14.19
C ALA A 393 -1.89 -14.76 -13.60
N TYR A 394 -3.09 -14.59 -14.18
CA TYR A 394 -4.33 -15.12 -13.58
C TYR A 394 -5.03 -16.21 -14.38
N MET A 395 -4.56 -16.50 -15.59
CA MET A 395 -5.02 -17.65 -16.38
C MET A 395 -5.03 -18.98 -15.61
N PRO A 396 -4.06 -19.30 -14.73
CA PRO A 396 -4.12 -20.53 -13.93
C PRO A 396 -5.35 -20.59 -12.99
N TYR A 397 -5.70 -19.48 -12.32
CA TYR A 397 -6.85 -19.44 -11.42
C TYR A 397 -8.18 -19.49 -12.19
N LEU A 398 -8.27 -18.76 -13.31
CA LEU A 398 -9.47 -18.74 -14.15
C LEU A 398 -9.76 -20.09 -14.83
N ARG A 399 -8.72 -20.93 -15.03
CA ARG A 399 -8.85 -22.29 -15.58
C ARG A 399 -9.25 -23.33 -14.54
N GLY A 400 -9.50 -22.94 -13.28
CA GLY A 400 -9.94 -23.85 -12.23
C GLY A 400 -8.87 -24.86 -11.79
N THR A 401 -7.59 -24.62 -12.09
CA THR A 401 -6.47 -25.45 -11.64
C THR A 401 -6.00 -25.03 -10.24
N GLY A 402 -6.94 -24.64 -9.37
CA GLY A 402 -6.66 -24.24 -8.00
C GLY A 402 -7.02 -25.35 -7.01
N MET A 403 -6.33 -25.42 -5.88
CA MET A 403 -6.62 -26.33 -4.78
C MET A 403 -7.22 -25.57 -3.61
N THR A 404 -8.32 -26.07 -3.05
CA THR A 404 -8.97 -25.44 -1.89
C THR A 404 -8.37 -25.99 -0.60
N ALA A 405 -7.90 -25.12 0.30
CA ALA A 405 -7.41 -25.45 1.63
C ALA A 405 -8.54 -25.49 2.67
N ARG A 406 -8.22 -25.90 3.91
CA ARG A 406 -9.19 -26.13 5.02
C ARG A 406 -10.12 -24.95 5.37
N ASN A 407 -9.81 -23.72 4.93
CA ASN A 407 -10.60 -22.51 5.22
C ASN A 407 -11.27 -21.92 3.96
N GLY A 408 -11.46 -22.70 2.89
CA GLY A 408 -12.04 -22.21 1.62
C GLY A 408 -11.10 -21.36 0.76
N LEU A 409 -9.85 -21.17 1.22
CA LEU A 409 -8.80 -20.48 0.48
C LEU A 409 -8.36 -21.29 -0.74
N VAL A 410 -8.20 -20.65 -1.90
CA VAL A 410 -7.75 -21.33 -3.13
C VAL A 410 -6.29 -21.00 -3.40
N PHE A 411 -5.48 -22.04 -3.47
CA PHE A 411 -4.07 -21.97 -3.84
C PHE A 411 -3.85 -22.44 -5.28
N PRO A 412 -2.73 -22.06 -5.96
CA PRO A 412 -2.41 -22.61 -7.27
C PRO A 412 -2.13 -24.10 -7.09
N ALA A 413 -2.57 -24.95 -8.03
CA ALA A 413 -2.22 -26.38 -7.99
C ALA A 413 -0.76 -26.63 -8.41
N THR A 414 0.18 -26.10 -7.63
CA THR A 414 1.62 -26.36 -7.76
C THR A 414 2.04 -27.41 -6.74
N GLN A 415 3.09 -28.17 -7.05
CA GLN A 415 3.64 -29.14 -6.10
C GLN A 415 4.07 -28.47 -4.79
N GLU A 416 4.66 -27.28 -4.87
CA GLU A 416 5.05 -26.50 -3.68
C GLU A 416 3.87 -26.16 -2.77
N THR A 417 2.71 -25.85 -3.35
CA THR A 417 1.48 -25.63 -2.58
C THR A 417 1.02 -26.92 -1.89
N VAL A 418 1.01 -28.04 -2.62
CA VAL A 418 0.65 -29.35 -2.05
C VAL A 418 1.55 -29.68 -0.86
N ASP A 419 2.86 -29.46 -1.03
CA ASP A 419 3.85 -29.69 0.01
C ASP A 419 3.64 -28.77 1.23
N PHE A 420 3.32 -27.49 0.99
CA PHE A 420 3.00 -26.53 2.04
C PHE A 420 1.78 -26.97 2.86
N LEU A 421 0.67 -27.28 2.19
CA LEU A 421 -0.57 -27.73 2.83
C LEU A 421 -0.36 -29.05 3.60
N ASN A 422 0.33 -30.01 3.00
CA ASN A 422 0.65 -31.28 3.64
C ASN A 422 1.51 -31.10 4.90
N SER A 423 2.47 -30.17 4.87
CA SER A 423 3.29 -29.87 6.05
C SER A 423 2.49 -29.22 7.18
N ALA A 424 1.54 -28.33 6.86
CA ALA A 424 0.63 -27.73 7.83
C ALA A 424 -0.32 -28.78 8.45
N ASP A 425 -0.91 -29.64 7.62
CA ASP A 425 -1.76 -30.76 8.06
C ASP A 425 -0.98 -31.77 8.92
N TYR A 426 0.27 -32.05 8.57
CA TYR A 426 1.14 -32.94 9.34
C TYR A 426 1.33 -32.43 10.77
N VAL A 427 1.62 -31.13 10.92
CA VAL A 427 1.79 -30.48 12.23
C VAL A 427 0.45 -30.44 12.98
N ASN A 428 -0.63 -30.02 12.33
CA ASN A 428 -1.98 -29.95 12.92
C ASN A 428 -2.39 -31.33 13.51
N ASN A 429 -2.19 -32.41 12.78
CA ASN A 429 -2.60 -33.75 13.22
C ASN A 429 -1.74 -34.33 14.37
N ARG A 430 -0.63 -33.67 14.75
CA ARG A 430 0.33 -34.17 15.76
C ARG A 430 0.50 -33.25 16.97
N THR A 431 -0.21 -32.14 16.98
CA THR A 431 -0.12 -31.12 18.04
C THR A 431 -1.49 -30.87 18.65
N ALA A 432 -1.54 -30.46 19.91
CA ALA A 432 -2.79 -30.05 20.54
C ALA A 432 -3.20 -28.64 20.05
N PRO A 433 -4.49 -28.27 20.07
CA PRO A 433 -4.94 -26.95 19.60
C PRO A 433 -4.30 -25.76 20.31
N ASP A 434 -3.96 -25.90 21.59
CA ASP A 434 -3.30 -24.88 22.42
C ASP A 434 -1.76 -24.92 22.33
N GLU A 435 -1.22 -25.90 21.62
CA GLU A 435 0.22 -26.07 21.46
C GLU A 435 0.79 -25.01 20.50
N LYS A 436 1.92 -24.44 20.90
CA LYS A 436 2.63 -23.46 20.08
C LYS A 436 3.63 -24.15 19.16
N VAL A 437 3.72 -23.64 17.94
CA VAL A 437 4.72 -24.06 16.95
C VAL A 437 5.62 -22.89 16.56
N PHE A 438 6.78 -23.19 16.00
CA PHE A 438 7.69 -22.16 15.51
C PHE A 438 7.84 -22.24 14.00
N VAL A 439 7.50 -21.16 13.30
CA VAL A 439 7.72 -21.03 11.86
C VAL A 439 8.94 -20.15 11.63
N ALA A 440 9.97 -20.73 11.03
CA ALA A 440 11.21 -20.06 10.67
C ALA A 440 11.10 -19.52 9.24
N GLY A 441 10.85 -18.21 9.12
CA GLY A 441 10.83 -17.51 7.85
C GLY A 441 9.66 -16.56 7.66
N SER A 442 9.38 -16.29 6.38
CA SER A 442 8.43 -15.26 5.96
C SER A 442 7.01 -15.76 5.69
N PHE A 443 6.63 -17.00 6.05
CA PHE A 443 5.35 -17.60 5.64
C PHE A 443 4.34 -17.74 6.80
N ALA A 444 3.90 -16.59 7.34
CA ALA A 444 2.97 -16.47 8.46
C ALA A 444 1.64 -17.23 8.28
N THR A 445 1.16 -17.38 7.04
CA THR A 445 -0.07 -18.13 6.71
C THR A 445 -0.04 -19.58 7.23
N PHE A 446 1.14 -20.13 7.51
CA PHE A 446 1.27 -21.45 8.11
C PHE A 446 0.55 -21.58 9.46
N TYR A 447 0.52 -20.53 10.29
CA TYR A 447 -0.19 -20.56 11.58
C TYR A 447 -1.70 -20.71 11.39
N THR A 448 -2.25 -20.00 10.40
CA THR A 448 -3.67 -20.11 10.03
C THR A 448 -4.00 -21.50 9.50
N LEU A 449 -3.18 -22.05 8.60
CA LEU A 449 -3.40 -23.37 7.99
C LEU A 449 -3.22 -24.53 8.97
N SER A 450 -2.18 -24.47 9.80
CA SER A 450 -1.93 -25.46 10.85
C SER A 450 -2.85 -25.28 12.06
N GLN A 451 -3.58 -24.16 12.15
CA GLN A 451 -4.41 -23.76 13.28
C GLN A 451 -3.62 -23.80 14.61
N ARG A 452 -2.38 -23.30 14.60
CA ARG A 452 -1.51 -23.26 15.78
C ARG A 452 -1.02 -21.85 16.06
N TYR A 453 -0.73 -21.60 17.33
CA TYR A 453 -0.26 -20.30 17.77
C TYR A 453 1.26 -20.16 17.62
N PRO A 454 1.77 -18.96 17.34
CA PRO A 454 3.20 -18.70 17.27
C PRO A 454 3.85 -18.82 18.66
N ALA A 455 5.02 -19.46 18.69
CA ALA A 455 5.83 -19.61 19.90
C ALA A 455 6.44 -18.31 20.42
N ALA A 456 6.58 -17.30 19.55
CA ALA A 456 7.12 -15.98 19.86
C ALA A 456 6.13 -14.90 19.41
N ARG A 457 6.30 -13.66 19.88
CA ARG A 457 5.48 -12.53 19.41
C ARG A 457 5.72 -12.14 17.94
N TYR A 458 6.71 -12.75 17.28
CA TYR A 458 7.05 -12.53 15.88
C TYR A 458 6.34 -13.58 15.02
N VAL A 459 5.23 -13.18 14.41
CA VAL A 459 4.41 -14.03 13.51
C VAL A 459 5.12 -14.29 12.18
N GLN A 460 5.96 -13.35 11.75
CA GLN A 460 6.75 -13.43 10.53
C GLN A 460 8.15 -12.90 10.82
N LEU A 461 9.17 -13.53 10.24
CA LEU A 461 10.56 -13.13 10.40
C LEU A 461 11.03 -12.39 9.14
N PHE A 462 11.71 -11.25 9.30
CA PHE A 462 12.13 -10.40 8.20
C PHE A 462 13.49 -9.70 8.47
N PRO A 463 14.31 -9.49 7.42
CA PRO A 463 15.54 -8.70 7.53
C PRO A 463 15.26 -7.30 8.09
N GLY A 464 16.11 -6.85 9.02
CA GLY A 464 15.97 -5.59 9.74
C GLY A 464 15.09 -5.68 10.98
N MET A 465 13.97 -6.41 10.93
CA MET A 465 13.09 -6.58 12.10
C MET A 465 13.64 -7.60 13.09
N THR A 466 14.05 -8.78 12.60
CA THR A 466 14.51 -9.91 13.42
C THR A 466 16.03 -10.03 13.45
N SER A 467 16.72 -9.33 12.55
CA SER A 467 18.18 -9.30 12.45
C SER A 467 18.92 -8.90 13.74
N PRO A 468 18.46 -7.92 14.56
CA PRO A 468 19.18 -7.55 15.78
C PRO A 468 19.40 -8.73 16.73
N LEU A 469 20.62 -8.86 17.27
CA LEU A 469 21.03 -10.01 18.09
C LEU A 469 20.13 -10.23 19.32
N GLU A 470 19.72 -9.15 19.96
CA GLU A 470 18.80 -9.15 21.10
C GLU A 470 17.41 -9.71 20.74
N VAL A 471 16.93 -9.45 19.52
CA VAL A 471 15.66 -9.97 19.01
C VAL A 471 15.77 -11.46 18.70
N GLN A 472 16.87 -11.90 18.06
CA GLN A 472 17.10 -13.33 17.82
C GLN A 472 17.17 -14.12 19.13
N GLU A 473 17.82 -13.57 20.16
CA GLU A 473 17.85 -14.18 21.50
C GLU A 473 16.47 -14.17 22.18
N GLU A 474 15.69 -13.10 22.04
CA GLU A 474 14.29 -13.05 22.51
C GLU A 474 13.47 -14.19 21.89
N ILE A 475 13.57 -14.38 20.57
CA ILE A 475 12.86 -15.43 19.82
C ILE A 475 13.31 -16.82 20.29
N ILE A 476 14.63 -17.07 20.36
CA ILE A 476 15.18 -18.36 20.80
C ILE A 476 14.70 -18.70 22.22
N ASN A 477 14.74 -17.74 23.15
CA ASN A 477 14.27 -17.93 24.50
C ASN A 477 12.75 -18.19 24.56
N SER A 478 11.95 -17.51 23.73
CA SER A 478 10.52 -17.77 23.62
C SER A 478 10.21 -19.19 23.13
N VAL A 479 10.97 -19.68 22.13
CA VAL A 479 10.86 -21.05 21.61
C VAL A 479 11.27 -22.08 22.66
N ARG A 480 12.31 -21.80 23.47
CA ARG A 480 12.72 -22.67 24.59
C ARG A 480 11.63 -22.74 25.66
N ASN A 481 11.16 -21.58 26.12
CA ASN A 481 10.23 -21.46 27.26
C ASN A 481 8.83 -21.98 26.92
N SER A 482 8.40 -21.84 25.66
CA SER A 482 7.10 -22.34 25.19
C SER A 482 7.08 -23.85 24.93
N ARG A 483 8.18 -24.58 25.20
CA ARG A 483 8.30 -26.03 25.00
C ARG A 483 7.88 -26.50 23.61
N VAL A 484 8.23 -25.71 22.58
CA VAL A 484 7.90 -26.00 21.18
C VAL A 484 8.40 -27.39 20.81
N ARG A 485 7.48 -28.28 20.40
CA ARG A 485 7.82 -29.62 19.91
C ARG A 485 8.14 -29.62 18.42
N TYR A 486 7.43 -28.82 17.63
CA TYR A 486 7.59 -28.76 16.19
C TYR A 486 7.99 -27.35 15.72
N ALA A 487 9.04 -27.30 14.89
CA ALA A 487 9.42 -26.12 14.14
C ALA A 487 9.35 -26.41 12.64
N VAL A 488 9.07 -25.40 11.82
CA VAL A 488 8.97 -25.55 10.37
C VAL A 488 9.85 -24.52 9.69
N ILE A 489 10.64 -24.97 8.72
CA ILE A 489 11.53 -24.12 7.91
C ILE A 489 11.32 -24.42 6.42
N SER A 490 11.42 -23.41 5.57
CA SER A 490 11.45 -23.59 4.11
C SER A 490 12.85 -23.33 3.58
N ALA A 491 13.40 -24.27 2.81
CA ALA A 491 14.70 -24.13 2.15
C ALA A 491 14.72 -23.01 1.09
N ASN A 492 13.54 -22.62 0.61
CA ASN A 492 13.36 -21.57 -0.40
C ASN A 492 12.86 -20.25 0.20
N ASP A 493 12.74 -20.14 1.52
CA ASP A 493 12.33 -18.88 2.14
C ASP A 493 13.40 -17.81 1.89
N LYS A 494 13.03 -16.84 1.07
CA LYS A 494 13.86 -15.71 0.68
C LYS A 494 13.02 -14.45 0.69
N ILE A 495 13.56 -13.41 1.30
CA ILE A 495 13.02 -12.06 1.22
C ILE A 495 13.94 -11.28 0.31
N ASP A 496 13.43 -10.96 -0.88
CA ASP A 496 14.18 -10.37 -1.99
C ASP A 496 15.49 -11.13 -2.28
N ARG A 497 16.63 -10.58 -1.86
CA ARG A 497 17.97 -11.14 -2.13
C ARG A 497 18.53 -11.97 -0.98
N CYS A 498 17.90 -11.96 0.19
CA CYS A 498 18.41 -12.57 1.39
C CYS A 498 17.63 -13.84 1.74
N SER A 499 18.37 -14.93 1.94
CA SER A 499 17.84 -16.16 2.53
C SER A 499 17.67 -16.01 4.03
N PHE A 500 16.85 -16.87 4.65
CA PHE A 500 16.68 -16.92 6.10
C PHE A 500 18.03 -16.97 6.87
N ALA A 501 19.01 -17.70 6.34
CA ALA A 501 20.33 -17.82 6.94
C ALA A 501 21.11 -16.49 6.98
N ASP A 502 20.87 -15.60 6.02
CA ASP A 502 21.62 -14.34 5.89
C ASP A 502 21.24 -13.33 6.98
N TYR A 503 19.99 -13.34 7.44
CA TYR A 503 19.50 -12.37 8.43
C TYR A 503 19.19 -12.96 9.81
N ASP A 504 18.88 -14.25 9.90
CA ASP A 504 18.50 -14.95 11.15
C ASP A 504 19.36 -16.21 11.40
N GLY A 505 20.63 -16.16 11.02
CA GLY A 505 21.56 -17.29 11.14
C GLY A 505 21.73 -17.85 12.56
N ARG A 506 21.52 -17.05 13.62
CA ARG A 506 21.60 -17.55 15.01
C ARG A 506 20.38 -18.38 15.37
N ILE A 507 19.19 -17.98 14.91
CA ILE A 507 17.97 -18.79 15.04
C ILE A 507 18.15 -20.10 14.29
N LEU A 508 18.65 -20.06 13.05
CA LEU A 508 18.95 -21.26 12.27
C LEU A 508 19.93 -22.20 12.99
N THR A 509 21.01 -21.64 13.57
CA THR A 509 21.98 -22.41 14.37
C THR A 509 21.33 -23.08 15.58
N TYR A 510 20.44 -22.38 16.28
CA TYR A 510 19.67 -22.95 17.39
C TYR A 510 18.75 -24.09 16.95
N LEU A 511 18.03 -23.92 15.82
CA LEU A 511 17.17 -24.96 15.27
C LEU A 511 17.96 -26.23 14.92
N ASN A 512 19.10 -26.09 14.23
CA ASN A 512 19.95 -27.22 13.84
C ASN A 512 20.54 -27.97 15.05
N SER A 513 20.85 -27.26 16.14
CA SER A 513 21.40 -27.86 17.36
C SER A 513 20.32 -28.52 18.24
N SER A 514 19.14 -27.93 18.34
CA SER A 514 18.10 -28.30 19.31
C SER A 514 16.95 -29.13 18.74
N PHE A 515 16.84 -29.22 17.42
CA PHE A 515 15.81 -30.00 16.74
C PHE A 515 16.45 -30.98 15.76
N GLU A 516 15.73 -32.05 15.45
CA GLU A 516 16.07 -33.06 14.46
C GLU A 516 15.03 -33.10 13.33
N LEU A 517 15.44 -33.63 12.18
CA LEU A 517 14.55 -33.78 11.03
C LEU A 517 13.50 -34.86 11.32
N GLU A 518 12.23 -34.47 11.33
CA GLU A 518 11.10 -35.41 11.48
C GLU A 518 10.49 -35.75 10.11
N ALA A 519 10.24 -34.74 9.28
CA ALA A 519 9.59 -34.93 7.98
C ALA A 519 9.99 -33.83 6.97
N ARG A 520 9.90 -34.16 5.68
CA ARG A 520 10.13 -33.22 4.58
C ARG A 520 9.00 -33.31 3.55
N PHE A 521 8.51 -32.15 3.14
CA PHE A 521 7.49 -31.94 2.12
C PHE A 521 8.06 -30.94 1.12
N GLY A 522 8.67 -31.43 0.04
CA GLY A 522 9.40 -30.58 -0.91
C GLY A 522 10.43 -29.67 -0.21
N ASN A 523 10.20 -28.36 -0.30
CA ASN A 523 11.06 -27.34 0.32
C ASN A 523 10.79 -27.13 1.82
N PHE A 524 9.66 -27.61 2.34
CA PHE A 524 9.26 -27.45 3.73
C PHE A 524 9.80 -28.61 4.57
N THR A 525 10.52 -28.27 5.63
CA THR A 525 11.10 -29.23 6.57
C THR A 525 10.43 -29.04 7.93
N VAL A 526 9.85 -30.12 8.45
CA VAL A 526 9.31 -30.18 9.81
C VAL A 526 10.39 -30.77 10.71
N LEU A 527 10.76 -30.00 11.72
CA LEU A 527 11.76 -30.31 12.73
C LEU A 527 11.07 -30.66 14.04
N ARG A 528 11.53 -31.72 14.72
CA ARG A 528 11.06 -32.12 16.05
C ARG A 528 12.12 -31.83 17.09
N LYS A 529 11.71 -31.35 18.26
CA LYS A 529 12.63 -31.07 19.36
C LYS A 529 13.27 -32.36 19.88
N LYS A 530 14.60 -32.34 20.04
CA LYS A 530 15.40 -33.46 20.56
C LYS A 530 15.11 -33.76 22.02
#